data_AF-A0A1T2L1A9-F1
#
_entry.id   AF-A0A1T2L1A9-F1
#
_cell.length_a   1.000
_cell.length_b   1.000
_cell.length_c   1.000
_cell.angle_alpha   90.00
_cell.angle_beta   90.00
_cell.angle_gamma   90.00
#
_symmetry.space_group_name_H-M   'P 1'
#
loop_
_entity.id
_entity.type
_entity.pdbx_description
1 polymer ?
#
loop_
_entity_poly.entity_id
_entity_poly.type
_entity_poly.pdbx_seq_one_letter_code
_entity_poly.pdbx_strand_id
1 'polypeptide(L)'
;MRRVVLAADNPDSAGDFHADVATAAAHVTQLGYDSEAYFYPTDDIGAVLRDASTWESSVVGYMGHGLTGRLDKFLKKEGVASFDNSIGQALFLPLTCSAGNSNYPGYKSLSETLVFPDQAELDVSGRFLKGAIASVAPTGKSLNADAGVLATAFYDAALAEHRSLGGAVTAMQSQSVGQVNDFMLNIYWLLGDPALVLN
;
A
#
# COMPACT_ATOMS: atom_id res chain seq x y z
N MET A 1 3.75 -16.61 0.57
CA MET A 1 4.96 -16.45 -0.26
C MET A 1 5.57 -15.11 0.15
N ARG A 2 6.89 -14.99 0.32
CA ARG A 2 7.54 -13.75 0.78
C ARG A 2 7.83 -12.80 -0.38
N ARG A 3 6.77 -12.37 -1.07
CA ARG A 3 6.86 -11.54 -2.27
C ARG A 3 6.29 -10.16 -2.00
N VAL A 4 6.96 -9.12 -2.49
CA VAL A 4 6.52 -7.72 -2.39
C VAL A 4 6.53 -7.10 -3.78
N VAL A 5 5.39 -6.56 -4.19
CA VAL A 5 5.22 -5.88 -5.48
C VAL A 5 5.18 -4.39 -5.25
N LEU A 6 6.05 -3.63 -5.91
CA LEU A 6 6.15 -2.19 -5.81
C LEU A 6 5.96 -1.56 -7.19
N ALA A 7 5.12 -0.53 -7.28
CA ALA A 7 4.88 0.19 -8.52
C ALA A 7 5.14 1.70 -8.36
N ALA A 8 5.73 2.31 -9.38
CA ALA A 8 6.03 3.73 -9.41
C ALA A 8 5.31 4.44 -10.58
N ASP A 9 4.75 5.61 -10.29
CA ASP A 9 4.38 6.59 -11.31
C ASP A 9 5.62 7.26 -11.92
N ASN A 10 5.46 8.01 -13.02
CA ASN A 10 6.58 8.73 -13.61
C ASN A 10 7.12 9.82 -12.67
N PRO A 11 8.45 10.03 -12.62
CA PRO A 11 9.05 11.17 -11.93
C PRO A 11 8.52 12.50 -12.47
N ASP A 12 8.36 13.48 -11.58
CA ASP A 12 8.01 14.86 -11.93
C ASP A 12 8.40 15.86 -10.82
N SER A 13 7.74 17.03 -10.78
CA SER A 13 8.03 18.04 -9.75
C SER A 13 7.59 17.66 -8.34
N ALA A 14 6.78 16.61 -8.17
CA ALA A 14 6.39 16.08 -6.86
C ALA A 14 7.43 15.10 -6.29
N GLY A 15 8.32 14.55 -7.12
CA GLY A 15 9.41 13.67 -6.68
C GLY A 15 9.89 12.68 -7.73
N ASP A 16 10.91 11.91 -7.37
CA ASP A 16 11.44 10.80 -8.18
C ASP A 16 10.93 9.46 -7.64
N PHE A 17 9.67 9.15 -7.98
CA PHE A 17 9.02 7.91 -7.53
C PHE A 17 9.76 6.65 -7.98
N HIS A 18 10.48 6.71 -9.11
CA HIS A 18 11.27 5.57 -9.59
C HIS A 18 12.45 5.29 -8.66
N ALA A 19 13.21 6.32 -8.30
CA ALA A 19 14.32 6.19 -7.37
C ALA A 19 13.86 5.70 -6.00
N ASP A 20 12.71 6.18 -5.51
CA ASP A 20 12.18 5.77 -4.22
C ASP A 20 11.68 4.32 -4.22
N VAL A 21 10.99 3.89 -5.29
CA VAL A 21 10.58 2.48 -5.44
C VAL A 21 11.79 1.56 -5.60
N ALA A 22 12.82 1.97 -6.35
CA ALA A 22 14.05 1.21 -6.47
C ALA A 22 14.76 1.05 -5.12
N THR A 23 14.79 2.12 -4.31
CA THR A 23 15.34 2.11 -2.96
C THR A 23 14.54 1.18 -2.04
N ALA A 24 13.20 1.27 -2.06
CA ALA A 24 12.33 0.40 -1.29
C ALA A 24 12.46 -1.08 -1.71
N ALA A 25 12.56 -1.37 -3.00
CA ALA A 25 12.76 -2.72 -3.51
C ALA A 25 14.09 -3.32 -3.02
N ALA A 26 15.18 -2.54 -3.12
CA ALA A 26 16.48 -2.95 -2.61
C ALA A 26 16.45 -3.20 -1.10
N HIS A 27 15.78 -2.34 -0.33
CA HIS A 27 15.60 -2.50 1.11
C HIS A 27 14.84 -3.78 1.44
N VAL A 28 13.68 -4.00 0.82
CA VAL A 28 12.87 -5.21 1.02
C VAL A 28 13.64 -6.48 0.64
N THR A 29 14.46 -6.44 -0.42
CA THR A 29 15.36 -7.55 -0.77
C THR A 29 16.38 -7.84 0.34
N GLN A 30 16.94 -6.83 0.98
CA GLN A 30 17.87 -7.00 2.11
C GLN A 30 17.19 -7.63 3.34
N LEU A 31 15.88 -7.43 3.49
CA LEU A 31 15.07 -8.08 4.52
C LEU A 31 14.72 -9.55 4.18
N GLY A 32 15.13 -10.06 3.02
CA GLY A 32 14.93 -11.46 2.61
C GLY A 32 13.58 -11.75 1.95
N TYR A 33 12.95 -10.72 1.36
CA TYR A 33 11.75 -10.86 0.53
C TYR A 33 12.10 -10.75 -0.96
N ASP A 34 11.37 -11.47 -1.80
CA ASP A 34 11.44 -11.31 -3.25
C ASP A 34 10.73 -9.99 -3.62
N SER A 35 11.47 -8.97 -4.08
CA SER A 35 10.90 -7.70 -4.50
C SER A 35 10.77 -7.60 -6.02
N GLU A 36 9.58 -7.24 -6.49
CA GLU A 36 9.30 -6.91 -7.89
C GLU A 36 8.99 -5.41 -7.99
N ALA A 37 9.70 -4.68 -8.86
CA ALA A 37 9.53 -3.25 -9.04
C ALA A 37 9.12 -2.93 -10.48
N TYR A 38 8.07 -2.13 -10.64
CA TYR A 38 7.50 -1.72 -11.92
C TYR A 38 7.40 -0.20 -12.03
N PHE A 39 7.71 0.35 -13.20
CA PHE A 39 7.94 1.78 -13.39
C PHE A 39 7.20 2.32 -14.62
N TYR A 40 6.29 3.28 -14.44
CA TYR A 40 5.63 3.94 -15.57
C TYR A 40 6.54 5.02 -16.21
N PRO A 41 6.68 5.11 -17.55
CA PRO A 41 5.92 4.42 -18.59
C PRO A 41 6.58 3.17 -19.18
N THR A 42 7.68 2.69 -18.59
CA THR A 42 8.37 1.48 -19.09
C THR A 42 7.49 0.23 -18.94
N ASP A 43 6.76 0.14 -17.84
CA ASP A 43 5.84 -0.95 -17.53
C ASP A 43 4.37 -0.49 -17.62
N ASP A 44 3.48 -1.42 -17.99
CA ASP A 44 2.03 -1.24 -17.80
C ASP A 44 1.66 -1.53 -16.36
N ILE A 45 1.96 -0.58 -15.46
CA ILE A 45 1.66 -0.71 -14.04
C ILE A 45 0.15 -0.86 -13.77
N GLY A 46 -0.70 -0.39 -14.70
CA GLY A 46 -2.14 -0.60 -14.61
C GLY A 46 -2.50 -2.07 -14.79
N ALA A 47 -1.89 -2.76 -15.76
CA ALA A 47 -2.06 -4.19 -15.92
C ALA A 47 -1.52 -4.96 -14.70
N VAL A 48 -0.34 -4.61 -14.21
CA VAL A 48 0.25 -5.22 -12.99
C VAL A 48 -0.69 -5.09 -11.79
N LEU A 49 -1.23 -3.89 -11.54
CA LEU A 49 -2.13 -3.64 -10.40
C LEU A 49 -3.52 -4.27 -10.55
N ARG A 50 -3.90 -4.75 -11.74
CA ARG A 50 -5.15 -5.49 -11.97
C ARG A 50 -4.96 -7.00 -12.03
N ASP A 51 -3.72 -7.48 -12.01
CA ASP A 51 -3.41 -8.90 -12.02
C ASP A 51 -3.64 -9.52 -10.63
N ALA A 52 -4.34 -10.65 -10.58
CA ALA A 52 -4.64 -11.37 -9.34
C ALA A 52 -3.37 -11.70 -8.55
N SER A 53 -2.32 -12.16 -9.25
CA SER A 53 -1.09 -12.63 -8.64
C SER A 53 -0.36 -11.51 -7.90
N THR A 54 -0.50 -10.24 -8.31
CA THR A 54 0.02 -9.08 -7.59
C THR A 54 -0.56 -9.00 -6.19
N TRP A 55 -1.86 -9.22 -6.05
CA TRP A 55 -2.58 -9.14 -4.78
C TRP A 55 -2.49 -10.41 -3.93
N GLU A 56 -1.92 -11.48 -4.47
CA GLU A 56 -1.58 -12.72 -3.74
C GLU A 56 -0.16 -12.68 -3.13
N SER A 57 0.48 -11.51 -3.16
CA SER A 57 1.77 -11.21 -2.51
C SER A 57 1.60 -10.82 -1.03
N SER A 58 2.70 -10.58 -0.30
CA SER A 58 2.66 -10.08 1.08
C SER A 58 2.30 -8.59 1.13
N VAL A 59 2.87 -7.78 0.22
CA VAL A 59 2.65 -6.33 0.15
C VAL A 59 2.55 -5.89 -1.31
N VAL A 60 1.56 -5.04 -1.59
CA VAL A 60 1.46 -4.23 -2.81
C VAL A 60 1.68 -2.77 -2.42
N GLY A 61 2.85 -2.23 -2.77
CA GLY A 61 3.23 -0.85 -2.55
C GLY A 61 3.11 0.00 -3.82
N TYR A 62 2.78 1.27 -3.65
CA TYR A 62 2.76 2.22 -4.77
C TYR A 62 3.29 3.59 -4.35
N MET A 63 4.19 4.18 -5.13
CA MET A 63 4.65 5.57 -4.97
C MET A 63 4.29 6.37 -6.21
N GLY A 64 3.63 7.51 -6.03
CA GLY A 64 3.17 8.31 -7.16
C GLY A 64 1.95 9.15 -6.85
N HIS A 65 1.24 9.58 -7.90
CA HIS A 65 0.04 10.39 -7.76
C HIS A 65 -1.20 9.58 -7.38
N GLY A 66 -2.07 10.21 -6.60
CA GLY A 66 -3.25 9.55 -6.08
C GLY A 66 -4.31 10.54 -5.64
N LEU A 67 -5.53 10.03 -5.60
CA LEU A 67 -6.69 10.72 -5.09
C LEU A 67 -7.51 9.72 -4.27
N THR A 68 -8.53 10.21 -3.57
CA THR A 68 -9.37 9.42 -2.68
C THR A 68 -9.81 8.07 -3.28
N GLY A 69 -10.20 8.01 -4.55
CA GLY A 69 -10.67 6.78 -5.19
C GLY A 69 -9.72 6.12 -6.21
N ARG A 70 -8.45 6.56 -6.33
CA ARG A 70 -7.56 6.03 -7.39
C ARG A 70 -6.06 6.26 -7.15
N LEU A 71 -5.25 5.39 -7.73
CA LEU A 71 -3.83 5.60 -8.03
C LEU A 71 -3.72 6.11 -9.47
N ASP A 72 -3.48 7.41 -9.62
CA ASP A 72 -3.59 8.17 -10.87
C ASP A 72 -4.58 7.57 -11.89
N LYS A 73 -4.08 7.08 -13.03
CA LYS A 73 -4.83 6.41 -14.09
C LYS A 73 -4.76 4.88 -14.03
N PHE A 74 -3.98 4.33 -13.09
CA PHE A 74 -3.55 2.93 -13.08
C PHE A 74 -4.56 2.01 -12.40
N LEU A 75 -5.10 2.45 -11.27
CA LEU A 75 -6.09 1.70 -10.51
C LEU A 75 -7.15 2.65 -9.96
N LYS A 76 -8.41 2.38 -10.26
CA LYS A 76 -9.57 3.09 -9.70
C LYS A 76 -10.38 2.13 -8.85
N LYS A 77 -11.05 2.66 -7.82
CA LYS A 77 -11.88 1.86 -6.93
C LYS A 77 -12.97 1.06 -7.66
N GLU A 78 -13.51 1.60 -8.75
CA GLU A 78 -14.52 0.89 -9.56
C GLU A 78 -13.96 -0.39 -10.21
N GLY A 79 -12.64 -0.46 -10.43
CA GLY A 79 -11.97 -1.65 -10.96
C GLY A 79 -11.76 -2.77 -9.93
N VAL A 80 -11.92 -2.50 -8.63
CA VAL A 80 -11.72 -3.51 -7.58
C VAL A 80 -12.78 -4.61 -7.66
N ALA A 81 -13.96 -4.31 -8.21
CA ALA A 81 -15.04 -5.30 -8.37
C ALA A 81 -14.63 -6.52 -9.20
N SER A 82 -13.67 -6.36 -10.12
CA SER A 82 -13.17 -7.44 -10.98
C SER A 82 -11.99 -8.22 -10.40
N PHE A 83 -11.56 -7.94 -9.17
CA PHE A 83 -10.45 -8.67 -8.54
C PHE A 83 -10.87 -10.10 -8.20
N ASP A 84 -9.96 -11.04 -8.42
CA ASP A 84 -10.14 -12.50 -8.28
C ASP A 84 -9.02 -13.18 -7.48
N ASN A 85 -8.28 -12.40 -6.67
CA ASN A 85 -7.19 -12.86 -5.79
C ASN A 85 -7.69 -13.65 -4.56
N SER A 86 -8.38 -14.77 -4.82
CA SER A 86 -9.06 -15.57 -3.80
C SER A 86 -8.15 -16.49 -2.99
N ILE A 87 -6.92 -16.74 -3.47
CA ILE A 87 -5.96 -17.61 -2.77
C ILE A 87 -5.09 -16.85 -1.78
N GLY A 88 -5.09 -15.50 -1.82
CA GLY A 88 -4.28 -14.65 -0.96
C GLY A 88 -4.59 -13.16 -1.15
N GLN A 89 -4.42 -12.38 -0.09
CA GLN A 89 -4.65 -10.94 -0.09
C GLN A 89 -3.44 -10.22 0.51
N ALA A 90 -2.88 -9.28 -0.24
CA ALA A 90 -1.75 -8.47 0.19
C ALA A 90 -2.16 -7.35 1.13
N LEU A 91 -1.21 -6.87 1.94
CA LEU A 91 -1.29 -5.53 2.50
C LEU A 91 -1.14 -4.50 1.39
N PHE A 92 -2.01 -3.51 1.35
CA PHE A 92 -1.86 -2.35 0.46
C PHE A 92 -1.10 -1.21 1.16
N LEU A 93 -0.01 -0.73 0.58
CA LEU A 93 0.80 0.38 1.10
C LEU A 93 0.94 1.50 0.05
N PRO A 94 -0.10 2.31 -0.17
CA PRO A 94 -0.04 3.43 -1.10
C PRO A 94 0.66 4.64 -0.46
N LEU A 95 1.83 4.98 -0.97
CA LEU A 95 2.63 6.14 -0.61
C LEU A 95 2.29 7.29 -1.56
N THR A 96 1.06 7.79 -1.42
CA THR A 96 0.44 8.74 -2.37
C THR A 96 -0.46 9.76 -1.65
N CYS A 97 -1.28 10.53 -2.36
CA CYS A 97 -2.25 11.43 -1.74
C CYS A 97 -3.61 10.76 -1.50
N SER A 98 -4.13 10.88 -0.28
CA SER A 98 -5.53 10.67 0.10
C SER A 98 -6.15 9.30 -0.21
N ALA A 99 -5.38 8.28 -0.61
CA ALA A 99 -5.91 6.97 -0.99
C ALA A 99 -6.61 6.21 0.17
N GLY A 100 -6.42 6.65 1.42
CA GLY A 100 -7.11 6.17 2.61
C GLY A 100 -8.14 7.15 3.19
N ASN A 101 -8.45 8.25 2.49
CA ASN A 101 -9.32 9.29 3.03
C ASN A 101 -10.79 8.84 3.08
N SER A 102 -11.21 8.42 4.26
CA SER A 102 -12.56 7.88 4.54
C SER A 102 -13.55 8.96 5.03
N ASN A 103 -13.20 10.24 4.91
CA ASN A 103 -13.99 11.34 5.48
C ASN A 103 -15.09 11.88 4.56
N TYR A 104 -15.32 11.25 3.39
CA TYR A 104 -16.33 11.68 2.44
C TYR A 104 -17.62 10.85 2.60
N PRO A 105 -18.73 11.43 3.11
CA PRO A 105 -19.98 10.70 3.24
C PRO A 105 -20.46 10.12 1.90
N GLY A 106 -20.78 8.83 1.89
CA GLY A 106 -21.25 8.12 0.70
C GLY A 106 -20.17 7.85 -0.37
N TYR A 107 -18.89 8.14 -0.08
CA TYR A 107 -17.79 7.89 -1.01
C TYR A 107 -16.67 7.11 -0.32
N LYS A 108 -16.60 5.81 -0.60
CA LYS A 108 -15.45 4.99 -0.20
C LYS A 108 -14.17 5.45 -0.91
N SER A 109 -13.09 5.54 -0.16
CA SER A 109 -11.73 5.63 -0.68
C SER A 109 -11.30 4.35 -1.40
N LEU A 110 -10.16 4.40 -2.09
CA LEU A 110 -9.55 3.22 -2.70
C LEU A 110 -9.20 2.18 -1.65
N SER A 111 -8.60 2.59 -0.52
CA SER A 111 -8.27 1.67 0.57
C SER A 111 -9.52 1.03 1.18
N GLU A 112 -10.59 1.79 1.43
CA GLU A 112 -11.85 1.21 1.91
C GLU A 112 -12.45 0.25 0.90
N THR A 113 -12.35 0.54 -0.40
CA THR A 113 -12.89 -0.34 -1.44
C THR A 113 -12.08 -1.63 -1.56
N LEU A 114 -10.76 -1.58 -1.38
CA LEU A 114 -9.89 -2.75 -1.40
C LEU A 114 -10.06 -3.64 -0.15
N VAL A 115 -10.15 -3.04 1.04
CA VAL A 115 -10.28 -3.78 2.30
C VAL A 115 -11.71 -4.24 2.57
N PHE A 116 -12.71 -3.45 2.13
CA PHE A 116 -14.14 -3.75 2.26
C PHE A 116 -14.85 -3.67 0.90
N PRO A 117 -14.58 -4.63 -0.01
CA PRO A 117 -15.14 -4.60 -1.34
C PRO A 117 -16.66 -4.81 -1.31
N ASP A 118 -17.38 -3.97 -2.05
CA ASP A 118 -18.81 -4.14 -2.26
C ASP A 118 -19.04 -5.42 -3.08
N GLN A 119 -20.00 -6.26 -2.68
CA GLN A 119 -20.30 -7.56 -3.32
C GLN A 119 -19.19 -8.62 -3.14
N ALA A 120 -18.36 -8.50 -2.11
CA ALA A 120 -17.35 -9.50 -1.83
C ALA A 120 -17.97 -10.75 -1.18
N GLU A 121 -17.63 -11.91 -1.74
CA GLU A 121 -17.91 -13.19 -1.13
C GLU A 121 -17.01 -13.38 0.08
N LEU A 122 -17.57 -14.00 1.13
CA LEU A 122 -16.83 -14.43 2.30
C LEU A 122 -16.56 -15.92 2.18
N ASP A 123 -15.36 -16.36 2.55
CA ASP A 123 -15.12 -17.78 2.76
C ASP A 123 -15.77 -18.27 4.08
N VAL A 124 -15.62 -19.57 4.36
CA VAL A 124 -16.17 -20.22 5.56
C VAL A 124 -15.61 -19.65 6.87
N SER A 125 -14.49 -18.92 6.83
CA SER A 125 -13.90 -18.24 7.99
C SER A 125 -14.38 -16.79 8.15
N GLY A 126 -15.20 -16.30 7.22
CA GLY A 126 -15.67 -14.91 7.21
C GLY A 126 -14.68 -13.92 6.61
N ARG A 127 -13.68 -14.40 5.85
CA ARG A 127 -12.68 -13.56 5.16
C ARG A 127 -13.16 -13.21 3.75
N PHE A 128 -12.98 -11.96 3.34
CA PHE A 128 -13.24 -11.53 1.96
C PHE A 128 -12.36 -12.28 0.97
N LEU A 129 -12.95 -12.75 -0.13
CA LEU A 129 -12.25 -13.51 -1.18
C LEU A 129 -11.54 -12.64 -2.23
N LYS A 130 -11.48 -11.31 -2.05
CA LYS A 130 -10.88 -10.38 -3.02
C LYS A 130 -10.40 -9.11 -2.35
N GLY A 131 -9.53 -8.37 -3.03
CA GLY A 131 -9.01 -7.09 -2.55
C GLY A 131 -7.80 -7.25 -1.62
N ALA A 132 -7.65 -6.33 -0.68
CA ALA A 132 -6.52 -6.29 0.24
C ALA A 132 -6.92 -6.81 1.63
N ILE A 133 -5.97 -7.43 2.35
CA ILE A 133 -6.23 -7.91 3.72
C ILE A 133 -6.25 -6.74 4.72
N ALA A 134 -5.49 -5.69 4.40
CA ALA A 134 -5.38 -4.45 5.15
C ALA A 134 -4.81 -3.36 4.23
N SER A 135 -4.85 -2.11 4.67
CA SER A 135 -4.20 -0.98 4.01
C SER A 135 -3.55 -0.06 5.04
N VAL A 136 -2.32 0.40 4.79
CA VAL A 136 -1.71 1.53 5.51
C VAL A 136 -1.62 2.69 4.54
N ALA A 137 -2.55 3.63 4.65
CA ALA A 137 -2.77 4.63 3.62
C ALA A 137 -2.95 6.04 4.17
N PRO A 138 -2.54 7.07 3.42
CA PRO A 138 -2.67 8.44 3.82
C PRO A 138 -4.11 8.92 3.66
N THR A 139 -4.61 9.58 4.69
CA THR A 139 -5.91 10.28 4.73
C THR A 139 -5.84 11.70 4.14
N GLY A 140 -4.63 12.22 3.91
CA GLY A 140 -4.37 13.57 3.39
C GLY A 140 -3.33 13.59 2.27
N LYS A 141 -2.85 14.80 1.95
CA LYS A 141 -1.77 14.99 0.97
C LYS A 141 -0.46 14.47 1.57
N SER A 142 0.20 13.57 0.85
CA SER A 142 1.50 13.02 1.23
C SER A 142 2.64 13.76 0.52
N LEU A 143 3.80 13.81 1.16
CA LEU A 143 5.04 14.31 0.58
C LEU A 143 5.92 13.13 0.21
N ASN A 144 6.43 13.11 -1.02
CA ASN A 144 7.14 11.96 -1.56
C ASN A 144 8.36 11.53 -0.70
N ALA A 145 9.25 12.47 -0.39
CA ALA A 145 10.46 12.18 0.41
C ALA A 145 10.11 11.61 1.80
N ASP A 146 9.14 12.22 2.48
CA ASP A 146 8.71 11.78 3.81
C ASP A 146 8.02 10.40 3.75
N ALA A 147 7.26 10.12 2.69
CA ALA A 147 6.61 8.84 2.48
C ALA A 147 7.65 7.70 2.31
N GLY A 148 8.78 7.97 1.64
CA GLY A 148 9.89 7.04 1.53
C GLY A 148 10.49 6.68 2.91
N VAL A 149 10.71 7.68 3.77
CA VAL A 149 11.20 7.46 5.15
C VAL A 149 10.23 6.61 5.96
N LEU A 150 8.92 6.91 5.88
CA LEU A 150 7.88 6.14 6.55
C LEU A 150 7.83 4.70 6.04
N ALA A 151 7.94 4.49 4.72
CA ALA A 151 7.93 3.17 4.12
C ALA A 151 9.07 2.29 4.64
N THR A 152 10.29 2.82 4.71
CA THR A 152 11.45 2.10 5.25
C THR A 152 11.21 1.65 6.69
N ALA A 153 10.79 2.57 7.56
CA ALA A 153 10.50 2.24 8.96
C ALA A 153 9.34 1.23 9.10
N PHE A 154 8.33 1.32 8.22
CA PHE A 154 7.25 0.35 8.19
C PHE A 154 7.72 -1.04 7.75
N TYR A 155 8.54 -1.14 6.71
CA TYR A 155 9.07 -2.43 6.24
C TYR A 155 9.96 -3.09 7.30
N ASP A 156 10.82 -2.34 7.98
CA ASP A 156 11.62 -2.87 9.09
C ASP A 156 10.71 -3.47 10.17
N ALA A 157 9.70 -2.71 10.60
CA ALA A 157 8.81 -3.16 11.66
C ALA A 157 7.90 -4.34 11.24
N ALA A 158 7.31 -4.29 10.04
CA ALA A 158 6.34 -5.28 9.59
C ALA A 158 6.99 -6.55 9.02
N LEU A 159 8.09 -6.42 8.28
CA LEU A 159 8.71 -7.52 7.53
C LEU A 159 9.95 -8.08 8.22
N ALA A 160 10.81 -7.22 8.79
CA ALA A 160 12.04 -7.70 9.45
C ALA A 160 11.77 -8.14 10.90
N GLU A 161 11.04 -7.31 11.65
CA GLU A 161 10.72 -7.57 13.05
C GLU A 161 9.43 -8.38 13.24
N HIS A 162 8.68 -8.63 12.16
CA HIS A 162 7.39 -9.36 12.16
C HIS A 162 6.41 -8.84 13.22
N ARG A 163 6.33 -7.51 13.40
CA ARG A 163 5.33 -6.91 14.28
C ARG A 163 3.94 -7.06 13.69
N SER A 164 2.92 -7.02 14.56
CA SER A 164 1.55 -6.82 14.09
C SER A 164 1.43 -5.49 13.33
N LEU A 165 0.48 -5.37 12.41
CA LEU A 165 0.32 -4.16 11.59
C LEU A 165 0.14 -2.91 12.45
N GLY A 166 -0.62 -2.98 13.55
CA GLY A 166 -0.76 -1.85 14.47
C GLY A 166 0.56 -1.51 15.17
N GLY A 167 1.35 -2.52 15.53
CA GLY A 167 2.69 -2.34 16.08
C GLY A 167 3.67 -1.76 15.06
N ALA A 168 3.57 -2.15 13.79
CA ALA A 168 4.38 -1.64 12.70
C ALA A 168 4.07 -0.19 12.37
N VAL A 169 2.78 0.20 12.32
CA VAL A 169 2.39 1.62 12.16
C VAL A 169 2.88 2.47 13.33
N THR A 170 2.75 1.97 14.57
CA THR A 170 3.26 2.68 15.75
C THR A 170 4.78 2.84 15.69
N ALA A 171 5.50 1.79 15.28
CA ALA A 171 6.95 1.82 15.12
C ALA A 171 7.36 2.83 14.03
N MET A 172 6.75 2.73 12.84
CA MET A 172 6.91 3.70 11.74
C MET A 172 6.77 5.14 12.23
N GLN A 173 5.67 5.46 12.92
CA GLN A 173 5.44 6.81 13.43
C GLN A 173 6.51 7.25 14.44
N SER A 174 6.84 6.38 15.40
CA SER A 174 7.79 6.71 16.48
C SER A 174 9.23 6.85 15.97
N GLN A 175 9.65 6.02 15.03
CA GLN A 175 11.01 6.02 14.48
C GLN A 175 11.23 7.19 13.52
N SER A 176 10.18 7.66 12.84
CA SER A 176 10.27 8.76 11.88
C SER A 176 10.13 10.15 12.51
N VAL A 177 9.97 10.28 13.82
CA VAL A 177 9.92 11.59 14.52
C VAL A 177 11.19 12.39 14.24
N GLY A 178 11.02 13.64 13.78
CA GLY A 178 12.13 14.53 13.43
C GLY A 178 12.82 14.21 12.10
N GLN A 179 12.41 13.14 11.40
CA GLN A 179 12.89 12.79 10.06
C GLN A 179 11.91 13.18 8.95
N VAL A 180 10.64 13.36 9.29
CA VAL A 180 9.56 13.77 8.38
C VAL A 180 8.82 14.97 8.96
N ASN A 181 8.00 15.62 8.15
CA ASN A 181 7.08 16.65 8.63
C ASN A 181 6.07 16.03 9.61
N ASP A 182 5.79 16.70 10.73
CA ASP A 182 4.95 16.15 11.81
C ASP A 182 3.56 15.68 11.35
N PHE A 183 2.97 16.36 10.37
CA PHE A 183 1.66 15.96 9.85
C PHE A 183 1.71 14.61 9.12
N MET A 184 2.85 14.24 8.53
CA MET A 184 3.02 12.96 7.82
C MET A 184 2.82 11.77 8.75
N LEU A 185 3.25 11.89 10.01
CA LEU A 185 3.05 10.88 11.05
C LEU A 185 1.56 10.62 11.34
N ASN A 186 0.72 11.64 11.16
CA ASN A 186 -0.69 11.61 11.57
C ASN A 186 -1.65 11.22 10.44
N ILE A 187 -1.21 11.26 9.18
CA ILE A 187 -2.11 10.99 8.05
C ILE A 187 -2.12 9.53 7.60
N TYR A 188 -1.09 8.73 7.89
CA TYR A 188 -1.05 7.30 7.52
C TYR A 188 -1.80 6.45 8.54
N TRP A 189 -2.96 5.93 8.14
CA TRP A 189 -3.83 5.14 8.99
C TRP A 189 -3.86 3.68 8.54
N LEU A 190 -3.94 2.78 9.51
CA LEU A 190 -4.22 1.37 9.28
C LEU A 190 -5.72 1.15 9.14
N LEU A 191 -6.12 0.56 8.02
CA LEU A 191 -7.45 0.02 7.79
C LEU A 191 -7.35 -1.52 7.70
N GLY A 192 -8.01 -2.23 8.62
CA GLY A 192 -7.91 -3.69 8.74
C GLY A 192 -7.70 -4.12 10.20
N ASP A 193 -7.31 -5.37 10.41
CA ASP A 193 -7.02 -5.90 11.75
C ASP A 193 -5.62 -5.46 12.24
N PRO A 194 -5.51 -4.67 13.33
CA PRO A 194 -4.22 -4.25 13.88
C PRO A 194 -3.39 -5.39 14.49
N ALA A 195 -4.00 -6.54 14.79
CA ALA A 195 -3.31 -7.71 15.32
C ALA A 195 -2.70 -8.60 14.22
N LEU A 196 -3.03 -8.37 12.94
CA LEU A 196 -2.50 -9.14 11.82
C LEU A 196 -0.97 -9.03 11.76
N VAL A 197 -0.28 -10.15 11.57
CA VAL A 197 1.16 -10.23 11.33
C VAL A 197 1.38 -10.73 9.90
N LEU A 198 2.26 -10.07 9.14
CA LEU A 198 2.62 -10.50 7.79
C LEU A 198 3.62 -11.67 7.86
N ASN A 199 3.39 -12.70 7.04
CA ASN A 199 4.25 -13.90 6.93
C ASN A 199 5.10 -13.89 5.65
#